data_AF-A0A820Q1H4-F1
#
_entry.id   AF-A0A820Q1H4-F1
#
_cell.length_a   1.000
_cell.length_b   1.000
_cell.length_c   1.000
_cell.angle_alpha   90.00
_cell.angle_beta   90.00
_cell.angle_gamma   90.00
#
_symmetry.space_group_name_H-M   'P 1'
#
loop_
_entity.id
_entity.type
_entity.pdbx_description
1 polymer ?
#
loop_
_entity_poly.entity_id
_entity_poly.type
_entity_poly.pdbx_seq_one_letter_code
_entity_poly.pdbx_strand_id
1 'polypeptide(L)'
;MDTNKTLFGILHENIRDILMEFTVDLPKKRKYGGASSIRFARIRKEKKLNYVRKVSEMATQCLIRNEKVNLNGIILGIVAEFTTEFNADDVFDPRIQEKLIQRVLISYGGDLG
;
A
#
# COMPACT_ATOMS: atom_id res chain seq x y z
N MET A 1 2.59 -0.60 5.02
CA MET A 1 3.01 -1.27 3.77
C MET A 1 4.52 -1.24 3.66
N ASP A 2 5.14 -2.42 3.80
CA ASP A 2 6.57 -2.62 3.57
C ASP A 2 6.84 -2.93 2.10
N THR A 3 8.12 -2.92 1.72
CA THR A 3 8.57 -3.29 0.37
C THR A 3 8.18 -4.72 -0.04
N ASN A 4 7.84 -5.58 0.94
CA ASN A 4 7.52 -6.98 0.70
C ASN A 4 6.16 -7.45 1.23
N LYS A 5 5.49 -6.67 2.10
CA LYS A 5 4.28 -7.11 2.81
C LYS A 5 3.30 -5.96 3.02
N THR A 6 2.02 -6.25 2.80
CA THR A 6 0.89 -5.37 3.06
C THR A 6 -0.09 -6.06 3.98
N LEU A 7 -0.49 -5.33 5.01
CA LEU A 7 -1.44 -5.77 6.02
C LEU A 7 -2.63 -4.81 6.01
N PHE A 8 -3.83 -5.36 5.99
CA PHE A 8 -5.07 -4.67 6.23
C PHE A 8 -5.62 -5.11 7.58
N GLY A 9 -5.92 -4.13 8.43
CA GLY A 9 -6.49 -4.38 9.74
C GLY A 9 -7.58 -3.36 10.05
N ILE A 10 -8.47 -3.76 10.96
CA ILE A 10 -9.44 -2.89 11.58
C ILE A 10 -8.99 -2.67 13.02
N LEU A 11 -9.04 -1.42 13.46
CA LEU A 11 -8.92 -1.07 14.86
C LEU A 11 -10.32 -0.74 15.39
N HIS A 12 -10.82 -1.54 16.31
CA HIS A 12 -12.06 -1.26 17.03
C HIS A 12 -11.71 -0.96 18.50
N GLU A 13 -11.75 0.32 18.86
CA GLU A 13 -11.32 0.81 20.16
C GLU A 13 -9.86 0.40 20.48
N ASN A 14 -9.68 -0.61 21.32
CA ASN A 14 -8.39 -1.16 21.73
C ASN A 14 -8.09 -2.54 21.14
N ILE A 15 -9.02 -3.10 20.35
CA ILE A 15 -8.86 -4.42 19.72
C ILE A 15 -8.42 -4.23 18.27
N ARG A 16 -7.33 -4.89 17.90
CA ARG A 16 -6.81 -4.93 16.53
C ARG A 16 -7.18 -6.28 15.90
N ASP A 17 -7.86 -6.22 14.76
CA ASP A 17 -8.19 -7.39 13.96
C ASP A 17 -7.51 -7.29 12.60
N ILE A 18 -6.77 -8.34 12.22
CA ILE A 18 -6.11 -8.43 10.92
C ILE A 18 -7.10 -9.07 9.94
N LEU A 19 -7.51 -8.31 8.93
CA LEU A 19 -8.44 -8.79 7.90
C LEU A 19 -7.73 -9.62 6.85
N MET A 20 -6.61 -9.10 6.35
CA MET A 20 -5.91 -9.68 5.22
C MET A 20 -4.45 -9.26 5.25
N GLU A 21 -3.61 -10.22 4.91
CA GLU A 21 -2.20 -9.99 4.68
C GLU A 21 -1.83 -10.61 3.34
N PHE A 22 -0.98 -9.91 2.60
CA PHE A 22 -0.31 -10.54 1.47
C PHE A 22 1.10 -10.01 1.27
N THR A 23 1.94 -10.87 0.71
CA THR A 23 3.33 -10.56 0.38
C THR A 23 3.51 -10.39 -1.12
N VAL A 24 4.43 -9.52 -1.50
CA VAL A 24 4.81 -9.28 -2.90
C VAL A 24 6.32 -9.12 -2.98
N ASP A 25 6.96 -9.90 -3.85
CA ASP A 25 8.38 -9.78 -4.10
C ASP A 25 8.67 -8.66 -5.10
N LEU A 26 9.17 -7.54 -4.58
CA LEU A 26 9.62 -6.41 -5.40
C LEU A 26 11.12 -6.49 -5.72
N PRO A 27 11.52 -6.19 -6.98
CA PRO A 27 12.91 -6.24 -7.38
C PRO A 27 13.74 -5.15 -6.67
N LYS A 28 14.68 -5.58 -5.81
CA LYS A 28 15.58 -4.68 -5.07
C LYS A 28 16.44 -3.81 -5.99
N LYS A 29 16.89 -2.67 -5.45
CA LYS A 29 17.90 -1.82 -6.11
C LYS A 29 19.23 -2.56 -6.16
N ARG A 30 19.76 -2.79 -7.37
CA ARG A 30 21.11 -3.33 -7.59
C ARG A 30 22.05 -2.20 -8.02
N LYS A 31 23.33 -2.27 -7.61
CA LYS A 31 24.36 -1.26 -7.92
C LYS A 31 25.10 -1.49 -9.25
N TYR A 32 24.72 -2.50 -10.04
CA TYR A 32 25.41 -2.80 -11.28
C TYR A 32 25.10 -1.75 -12.36
N GLY A 33 26.15 -1.13 -12.90
CA GLY A 33 26.08 -0.16 -14.00
C GLY A 33 25.99 -0.85 -15.36
N GLY A 34 25.59 -0.08 -16.39
CA GLY A 34 25.52 -0.53 -17.78
C GLY A 34 24.16 -0.30 -18.43
N ALA A 35 24.06 -0.61 -19.73
CA ALA A 35 22.84 -0.39 -20.53
C ALA A 35 21.60 -1.12 -19.98
N SER A 36 21.80 -2.27 -19.31
CA SER A 36 20.71 -3.03 -18.68
C SER A 36 20.17 -2.36 -17.41
N SER A 37 20.90 -1.43 -16.78
CA SER A 37 20.49 -0.74 -15.55
C SER A 37 19.22 0.09 -15.74
N ILE A 38 19.11 0.80 -16.87
CA ILE A 38 17.92 1.60 -17.22
C ILE A 38 16.68 0.71 -17.35
N ARG A 39 16.82 -0.45 -18.02
CA ARG A 39 15.74 -1.43 -18.16
C ARG A 39 15.27 -1.95 -16.80
N PHE A 40 16.18 -2.30 -15.91
CA PHE A 40 15.82 -2.78 -14.56
C PHE A 40 15.19 -1.69 -13.70
N ALA A 41 15.60 -0.43 -13.85
CA ALA A 41 14.96 0.70 -13.19
C ALA A 41 13.50 0.86 -13.66
N ARG A 42 13.25 0.75 -14.97
CA ARG A 42 11.89 0.77 -15.53
C ARG A 42 11.03 -0.38 -15.02
N ILE A 43 11.54 -1.62 -15.09
CA ILE A 43 10.84 -2.81 -14.57
C ILE A 43 10.50 -2.64 -13.08
N ARG A 44 11.40 -2.05 -12.28
CA ARG A 44 11.14 -1.79 -10.86
C ARG A 44 10.00 -0.81 -10.66
N LYS A 45 10.00 0.33 -11.38
CA LYS A 45 8.94 1.33 -11.28
C LYS A 45 7.58 0.74 -11.68
N GLU A 46 7.56 -0.05 -12.74
CA GLU A 46 6.35 -0.71 -13.22
C GLU A 46 5.81 -1.75 -12.22
N LYS A 47 6.70 -2.56 -11.62
CA LYS A 47 6.31 -3.51 -10.57
C LYS A 47 5.81 -2.81 -9.30
N LYS A 48 6.40 -1.69 -8.91
CA LYS A 48 5.90 -0.87 -7.81
C LYS A 48 4.50 -0.35 -8.10
N LEU A 49 4.27 0.24 -9.27
CA LEU A 49 2.93 0.71 -9.68
C LEU A 49 1.89 -0.42 -9.66
N ASN A 50 2.23 -1.59 -10.18
CA ASN A 50 1.34 -2.76 -10.16
C ASN A 50 1.05 -3.25 -8.73
N TYR A 51 2.02 -3.14 -7.83
CA TYR A 51 1.81 -3.47 -6.43
C TYR A 51 0.83 -2.50 -5.77
N VAL A 52 1.00 -1.20 -5.98
CA VAL A 52 0.08 -0.16 -5.45
C VAL A 52 -1.34 -0.37 -5.99
N ARG A 53 -1.48 -0.70 -7.29
CA ARG A 53 -2.79 -1.06 -7.88
C ARG A 53 -3.43 -2.28 -7.22
N LYS A 54 -2.66 -3.36 -7.02
CA LYS A 54 -3.14 -4.55 -6.33
C LYS A 54 -3.57 -4.23 -4.90
N VAL A 55 -2.84 -3.37 -4.18
CA VAL A 55 -3.24 -2.91 -2.84
C VAL A 55 -4.56 -2.15 -2.89
N SER A 56 -4.74 -1.28 -3.87
CA SER A 56 -6.00 -0.53 -4.05
C SER A 56 -7.18 -1.46 -4.32
N GLU A 57 -7.02 -2.43 -5.21
CA GLU A 57 -8.05 -3.44 -5.52
C GLU A 57 -8.39 -4.30 -4.29
N MET A 58 -7.40 -4.69 -3.49
CA MET A 58 -7.68 -5.45 -2.26
C MET A 58 -8.32 -4.58 -1.19
N ALA A 59 -7.95 -3.30 -1.12
CA ALA A 59 -8.56 -2.36 -0.20
C ALA A 59 -10.04 -2.15 -0.51
N THR A 60 -10.43 -2.02 -1.79
CA THR A 60 -11.85 -1.92 -2.16
C THR A 60 -12.61 -3.20 -1.80
N GLN A 61 -12.04 -4.38 -2.07
CA GLN A 61 -12.67 -5.66 -1.72
C GLN A 61 -12.85 -5.86 -0.21
N CYS A 62 -11.90 -5.39 0.61
CA CYS A 62 -11.96 -5.55 2.07
C CYS A 62 -12.81 -4.47 2.76
N LEU A 63 -12.74 -3.23 2.28
CA LEU A 63 -13.28 -2.06 2.99
C LEU A 63 -14.66 -1.63 2.49
N ILE A 64 -15.02 -1.97 1.25
CA ILE A 64 -16.30 -1.64 0.64
C ILE A 64 -17.21 -2.86 0.65
N ARG A 65 -18.37 -2.74 1.29
CA ARG A 65 -19.43 -3.74 1.24
C ARG A 65 -20.75 -3.04 0.95
N ASN A 66 -21.54 -3.57 0.01
CA ASN A 66 -22.81 -2.97 -0.41
C ASN A 66 -22.66 -1.48 -0.80
N GLU A 67 -21.62 -1.17 -1.58
CA GLU A 67 -21.32 0.19 -2.09
C GLU A 67 -21.01 1.26 -1.04
N LYS A 68 -20.89 0.88 0.24
CA LYS A 68 -20.53 1.79 1.33
C LYS A 68 -19.25 1.34 2.01
N VAL A 69 -18.45 2.32 2.43
CA VAL A 69 -17.29 2.10 3.30
C VAL A 69 -17.81 1.90 4.71
N ASN A 70 -17.56 0.72 5.29
CA ASN A 70 -18.06 0.37 6.62
C ASN A 70 -17.24 0.96 7.78
N LEU A 71 -16.16 1.68 7.46
CA LEU A 71 -15.25 2.27 8.44
C LEU A 71 -15.53 3.76 8.62
N ASN A 72 -15.39 4.23 9.87
CA ASN A 72 -15.51 5.65 10.20
C ASN A 72 -14.38 6.47 9.58
N GLY A 73 -13.19 5.87 9.44
CA GLY A 73 -12.11 6.42 8.65
C GLY A 73 -10.95 5.44 8.48
N ILE A 74 -10.01 5.85 7.63
CA ILE A 74 -8.91 5.03 7.14
C ILE A 74 -7.59 5.74 7.43
N ILE A 75 -6.64 5.01 8.00
CA ILE A 75 -5.26 5.46 8.21
C ILE A 75 -4.36 4.65 7.29
N LEU A 76 -3.49 5.33 6.54
CA LEU A 76 -2.50 4.68 5.69
C LEU A 76 -1.12 4.73 6.34
N GLY A 77 -0.62 3.56 6.75
CA GLY A 77 0.78 3.37 7.16
C GLY A 77 1.68 3.06 5.96
N ILE A 78 2.58 3.99 5.63
CA ILE A 78 3.40 3.93 4.41
C ILE A 78 4.88 4.01 4.78
N VAL A 79 5.72 3.22 4.10
CA VAL A 79 7.18 3.35 4.18
C VAL A 79 7.67 4.42 3.21
N ALA A 80 8.75 5.11 3.57
CA ALA A 80 9.29 6.25 2.83
C ALA A 80 9.35 6.06 1.29
N GLU A 81 9.73 4.86 0.83
CA GLU A 81 9.85 4.56 -0.60
C GLU A 81 8.55 4.62 -1.42
N PHE A 82 7.39 4.51 -0.79
CA PHE A 82 6.08 4.49 -1.47
C PHE A 82 5.29 5.79 -1.31
N THR A 83 5.76 6.72 -0.48
CA THR A 83 5.04 7.97 -0.19
C THR A 83 4.73 8.78 -1.45
N THR A 84 5.66 8.85 -2.40
CA THR A 84 5.47 9.56 -3.67
C THR A 84 4.47 8.89 -4.60
N GLU A 85 4.36 7.56 -4.56
CA GLU A 85 3.49 6.79 -5.46
C GLU A 85 2.03 6.82 -4.99
N PHE A 86 1.80 6.89 -3.67
CA PHE A 86 0.48 7.00 -3.05
C PHE A 86 -0.05 8.43 -2.94
N ASN A 87 0.79 9.43 -3.19
CA ASN A 87 0.36 10.82 -3.32
C ASN A 87 -0.22 11.13 -4.70
N ALA A 88 -0.16 10.19 -5.66
CA ALA A 88 -0.84 10.33 -6.93
C ALA A 88 -2.33 10.04 -6.75
N ASP A 89 -3.17 11.02 -7.09
CA ASP A 89 -4.61 11.04 -6.77
C ASP A 89 -5.44 9.95 -7.47
N ASP A 90 -4.89 9.20 -8.41
CA ASP A 90 -5.65 8.28 -9.28
C ASP A 90 -5.55 6.79 -8.86
N VAL A 91 -4.89 6.47 -7.74
CA VAL A 91 -4.65 5.05 -7.43
C VAL A 91 -5.72 4.42 -6.55
N PHE A 92 -6.42 5.21 -5.72
CA PHE A 92 -7.44 4.70 -4.82
C PHE A 92 -8.85 5.00 -5.33
N ASP A 93 -9.80 4.15 -4.94
CA ASP A 93 -11.22 4.43 -5.12
C ASP A 93 -11.59 5.74 -4.40
N PRO A 94 -12.34 6.66 -5.05
CA PRO A 94 -12.71 7.95 -4.46
C PRO A 94 -13.42 7.80 -3.11
N ARG A 95 -14.19 6.72 -2.89
CA ARG A 95 -14.88 6.46 -1.63
C ARG A 95 -13.92 6.20 -0.47
N ILE A 96 -12.79 5.56 -0.76
CA ILE A 96 -11.71 5.31 0.21
C ILE A 96 -10.95 6.62 0.48
N GLN A 97 -10.71 7.42 -0.56
CA GLN A 97 -10.02 8.70 -0.43
C GLN A 97 -10.80 9.69 0.46
N GLU A 98 -12.11 9.77 0.32
CA GLU A 98 -12.97 10.61 1.18
C GLU A 98 -12.90 10.22 2.66
N LYS A 99 -12.63 8.95 2.97
CA LYS A 99 -12.52 8.43 4.33
C LYS A 99 -11.09 8.41 4.87
N LEU A 100 -10.12 8.90 4.09
CA LEU A 100 -8.73 8.96 4.50
C LEU A 100 -8.53 10.07 5.55
N ILE A 101 -8.22 9.67 6.79
CA ILE A 101 -7.98 10.62 7.89
C ILE A 101 -6.52 11.08 7.87
N GLN A 102 -5.59 10.13 7.80
CA GLN A 102 -4.17 10.43 7.98
C GLN A 102 -3.27 9.45 7.24
N ARG A 103 -2.14 9.97 6.76
CA ARG A 103 -1.00 9.19 6.27
C ARG A 103 0.10 9.21 7.32
N VAL A 104 0.56 8.04 7.75
CA VAL A 104 1.59 7.87 8.77
C VAL A 104 2.81 7.22 8.13
N LEU A 105 3.99 7.80 8.39
CA LEU A 105 5.25 7.20 7.99
C LEU A 105 5.64 6.14 9.03
N ILE A 106 5.79 4.90 8.59
CA ILE A 106 6.20 3.78 9.45
C ILE A 106 7.61 3.30 9.09
N SER A 107 8.39 2.91 10.11
CA SER A 107 9.77 2.44 9.94
C SER A 107 9.85 0.95 9.58
N TYR A 108 8.87 0.17 10.03
CA TYR A 108 8.72 -1.25 9.76
C TYR A 108 7.28 -1.52 9.37
N GLY A 109 7.02 -2.52 8.53
CA GLY A 109 5.68 -2.97 8.17
C GLY A 109 5.32 -4.31 8.80
N GLY A 110 4.06 -4.71 8.60
CA GLY A 110 3.49 -5.91 9.22
C GLY A 110 3.00 -5.64 10.64
N ASP A 111 2.94 -6.68 11.47
CA ASP A 111 2.25 -6.65 12.78
C ASP A 111 2.92 -5.77 13.86
N LEU A 112 4.15 -5.34 13.58
CA LEU A 112 5.01 -4.56 14.48
C LEU A 112 4.96 -3.04 14.20
N GLY A 113 4.38 -2.61 13.07
CA GLY A 113 4.33 -1.20 12.65
C GLY A 113 2.92 -0.68 12.53
#